data_AF-A0A7S7QBM4-F1
#
_entry.id   AF-A0A7S7QBM4-F1
#
_cell.length_a   1.000
_cell.length_b   1.000
_cell.length_c   1.000
_cell.angle_alpha   90.00
_cell.angle_beta   90.00
_cell.angle_gamma   90.00
#
_symmetry.space_group_name_H-M   'P 1'
#
loop_
_entity.id
_entity.type
_entity.pdbx_description
1 polymer ?
#
loop_
_entity_poly.entity_id
_entity_poly.type
_entity_poly.pdbx_seq_one_letter_code
_entity_poly.pdbx_strand_id
1 'polypeptide(L)' 'MNLVRVVAPHFVAGFETDGVVRRAAPILKYLVGKSDDQARAYIKKKEWKAIVVMLDTSAP' A
#
# COMPACT_ATOMS: atom_id res chain seq x y z
N MET A 1 -9.87 5.05 -6.26
CA MET A 1 -9.05 4.01 -5.58
C MET A 1 -7.59 4.11 -6.01
N ASN A 2 -6.66 4.26 -5.06
CA ASN A 2 -5.23 4.43 -5.35
C ASN A 2 -4.49 3.10 -5.37
N LEU A 3 -3.62 2.91 -6.38
CA LEU A 3 -2.70 1.78 -6.45
C LEU A 3 -1.34 2.19 -5.89
N VAL A 4 -0.86 1.49 -4.88
CA VAL A 4 0.43 1.74 -4.22
C VAL A 4 1.38 0.60 -4.52
N ARG A 5 2.57 0.92 -5.04
CA ARG A 5 3.69 0.00 -5.22
C ARG A 5 4.63 0.12 -4.03
N VAL A 6 4.94 -1.02 -3.41
CA VAL A 6 5.94 -1.17 -2.36
C VAL A 6 7.19 -1.81 -2.94
N VAL A 7 8.34 -1.18 -2.69
CA VAL A 7 9.68 -1.67 -3.08
C VAL A 7 10.44 -2.02 -1.80
N ALA A 8 10.81 -3.30 -1.69
CA ALA A 8 11.63 -3.86 -0.63
C ALA A 8 12.91 -4.47 -1.24
N PRO A 9 13.95 -4.81 -0.44
CA PRO A 9 15.18 -5.38 -0.97
C PRO A 9 15.02 -6.66 -1.81
N HIS A 10 13.98 -7.45 -1.56
CA HIS A 10 13.78 -8.79 -2.13
C HIS A 10 12.44 -8.94 -2.88
N PHE A 11 11.62 -7.90 -2.96
CA PHE A 11 10.38 -7.95 -3.73
C PHE A 11 9.89 -6.56 -4.14
N VAL A 12 9.05 -6.55 -5.17
CA VAL A 12 8.17 -5.43 -5.52
C VAL A 12 6.75 -5.96 -5.54
N ALA A 13 5.85 -5.31 -4.80
CA ALA A 13 4.46 -5.74 -4.67
C ALA A 13 3.52 -4.54 -4.59
N GLY A 14 2.22 -4.77 -4.77
CA GLY A 14 1.21 -3.71 -4.76
C GLY A 14 0.08 -3.96 -3.78
N PHE A 15 -0.56 -2.87 -3.36
CA PHE A 15 -1.86 -2.89 -2.70
C PHE A 15 -2.71 -1.70 -3.17
N GLU A 16 -4.02 -1.83 -3.01
CA GLU A 16 -5.00 -0.82 -3.39
C GLU A 16 -5.69 -0.27 -2.14
N THR A 17 -5.88 1.05 -2.12
CA THR A 17 -6.46 1.75 -0.98
C THR A 17 -7.39 2.89 -1.41
N ASP A 18 -8.45 3.09 -0.63
CA ASP A 18 -9.37 4.23 -0.66
C ASP A 18 -9.34 5.01 0.68
N GLY A 19 -8.20 4.95 1.38
CA GLY A 19 -8.05 5.37 2.79
C GLY A 19 -7.94 4.16 3.74
N VAL A 20 -8.43 3.00 3.29
CA VAL A 20 -8.23 1.69 3.91
C VAL A 20 -7.77 0.70 2.84
N VAL A 21 -6.78 -0.14 3.16
CA VAL A 21 -6.28 -1.15 2.21
C VAL A 21 -7.35 -2.20 1.94
N ARG A 22 -7.84 -2.25 0.70
CA ARG A 22 -8.91 -3.18 0.26
C ARG A 22 -8.36 -4.48 -0.29
N ARG A 23 -7.32 -4.38 -1.11
CA ARG A 23 -6.68 -5.51 -1.79
C ARG A 23 -5.17 -5.37 -1.69
N ALA A 24 -4.48 -6.48 -1.52
CA ALA A 24 -3.02 -6.51 -1.45
C ALA A 24 -2.48 -7.80 -2.06
N ALA A 25 -1.30 -7.74 -2.65
CA ALA A 25 -0.54 -8.94 -3.00
C ALA A 25 -0.34 -9.83 -1.76
N PRO A 26 -0.22 -11.17 -1.90
CA PRO A 26 -0.14 -12.08 -0.76
C PRO A 26 0.93 -11.74 0.29
N ILE A 27 2.10 -11.27 -0.16
CA ILE A 27 3.20 -10.86 0.72
C ILE A 27 2.88 -9.62 1.58
N LEU A 28 1.91 -8.81 1.15
CA LEU A 28 1.42 -7.63 1.84
C LEU A 28 0.02 -7.85 2.46
N LYS A 29 -0.47 -9.10 2.53
CA LYS A 29 -1.83 -9.41 3.03
C LYS A 29 -2.09 -8.90 4.45
N TYR A 30 -1.05 -8.78 5.27
CA TYR A 30 -1.13 -8.16 6.61
C TYR A 30 -1.66 -6.71 6.59
N LEU A 31 -1.53 -6.00 5.47
CA LEU A 31 -1.99 -4.63 5.34
C LEU A 31 -3.50 -4.51 5.12
N VAL A 32 -4.19 -5.58 4.68
CA VAL A 32 -5.63 -5.52 4.39
C VAL A 32 -6.41 -5.10 5.64
N GLY A 33 -7.29 -4.11 5.48
CA GLY A 33 -8.08 -3.52 6.56
C GLY A 33 -7.36 -2.45 7.40
N LYS A 34 -6.07 -2.20 7.16
CA LYS A 34 -5.35 -1.08 7.80
C LYS A 34 -5.65 0.24 7.10
N SER A 35 -5.65 1.33 7.87
CA SER A 35 -5.66 2.68 7.30
C SER A 35 -4.35 2.99 6.58
N ASP A 36 -4.37 4.00 5.72
CA ASP A 36 -3.16 4.47 5.03
C ASP A 36 -2.02 4.86 5.98
N ASP A 37 -2.34 5.44 7.13
CA ASP A 37 -1.35 5.80 8.16
C ASP A 37 -0.72 4.56 8.79
N GLN A 38 -1.53 3.55 9.12
CA GLN A 38 -1.04 2.29 9.67
C GLN A 38 -0.19 1.54 8.63
N ALA A 39 -0.60 1.52 7.37
CA ALA A 39 0.16 0.91 6.28
C ALA A 39 1.50 1.65 6.07
N ARG A 40 1.49 2.98 6.05
CA ARG A 40 2.70 3.82 5.94
C ARG A 40 3.65 3.58 7.11
N ALA A 41 3.14 3.53 8.34
CA ALA A 41 3.94 3.25 9.53
C ALA A 41 4.60 1.87 9.47
N TYR A 42 3.87 0.84 9.01
CA TYR A 42 4.42 -0.50 8.83
C TYR A 42 5.51 -0.55 7.76
N ILE A 43 5.26 0.04 6.59
CA ILE A 43 6.21 0.11 5.48
C ILE A 43 7.49 0.84 5.92
N LYS A 44 7.36 1.96 6.64
CA LYS A 44 8.49 2.71 7.21
C LYS A 44 9.26 1.88 8.23
N LYS A 45 8.58 1.17 9.14
CA LYS A 45 9.20 0.28 10.14
C LYS A 45 10.02 -0.84 9.48
N LYS A 46 9.65 -1.26 8.28
CA LYS A 46 10.34 -2.28 7.49
C LYS A 46 11.43 -1.73 6.57
N GLU A 47 11.65 -0.40 6.58
CA GLU A 47 12.58 0.30 5.70
C GLU A 47 12.28 0.08 4.21
N TRP A 48 11.00 -0.16 3.88
CA TRP A 48 10.52 -0.28 2.51
C TRP A 48 10.09 1.09 1.96
N LYS A 49 9.98 1.20 0.64
CA LYS A 49 9.51 2.41 -0.03
C LYS A 49 8.12 2.19 -0.61
N ALA A 50 7.23 3.17 -0.48
CA ALA A 50 5.91 3.16 -1.11
C ALA A 50 5.78 4.30 -2.12
N ILE A 51 5.22 4.01 -3.29
CA ILE A 51 5.01 4.95 -4.38
C ILE A 51 3.57 4.78 -4.88
N VAL A 52 2.82 5.88 -4.95
CA VAL A 52 1.49 5.86 -5.60
C VAL A 52 1.72 5.79 -7.11
N VAL A 53 1.21 4.73 -7.76
CA VAL A 53 1.41 4.47 -9.20
C VAL A 53 0.19 4.87 -10.02
N MET A 54 -1.00 4.81 -9.42
CA MET A 54 -2.22 5.32 -10.00
C MET A 54 -2.97 6.10 -8.93
N LEU A 55 -3.19 7.37 -9.20
CA LEU A 55 -4.08 8.24 -8.45
C LEU A 55 -5.39 8.28 -9.20
N ASP A 56 -6.43 7.76 -8.58
CA ASP A 56 -7.77 7.89 -9.12
C ASP A 56 -8.40 9.13 -8.47
N THR A 57 -8.45 10.21 -9.24
CA THR A 57 -8.97 11.52 -8.85
C THR A 57 -10.50 11.60 -8.90
N SER A 58 -11.20 10.49 -9.12
CA SER A 58 -12.66 10.42 -9.15
C SER A 58 -13.31 10.18 -7.78
N ALA A 59 -12.51 10.04 -6.70
CA ALA A 59 -13.06 10.03 -5.34
C ALA A 59 -13.63 11.43 -4.98
N PRO A 60 -14.83 11.50 -4.39
CA PRO A 60 -15.54 12.76 -4.11
C PRO A 60 -14.80 13.68 -3.14
#